data_AF-A0A239NLV4-F1
#
_entry.id   AF-A0A239NLV4-F1
#
_cell.length_a   1.000
_cell.length_b   1.000
_cell.length_c   1.000
_cell.angle_alpha   90.00
_cell.angle_beta   90.00
_cell.angle_gamma   90.00
#
_symmetry.space_group_name_H-M   'P 1'
#
loop_
_entity.id
_entity.type
_entity.pdbx_description
1 polymer ?
#
loop_
_entity_poly.entity_id
_entity_poly.type
_entity_poly.pdbx_seq_one_letter_code
_entity_poly.pdbx_strand_id
1 'polypeptide(L)'
;MVRANRPWRLVPGLSKALAAALATGAVATVNSTIWSLAEYLSAPRLVIATVGSVGLMIGWLIIDAELWHRSTEVSAEARQRARLYNASTVMTVGIGVLVCYGGLIVINLVWALFIINGEVFASVTRSPLQAAEYLTLSWFVASVATVGGALGSGLESDEAIRAAAYSKREQERLHMLQDDHGDQLVT
;
A
#
# COMPACT_ATOMS: atom_id res chain seq x y z
N MET A 1 -27.00 -15.89 10.57
CA MET A 1 -26.49 -15.59 9.21
C MET A 1 -25.92 -14.17 9.06
N VAL A 2 -25.36 -13.54 10.11
CA VAL A 2 -24.81 -12.16 10.03
C VAL A 2 -23.48 -12.08 10.80
N ARG A 3 -22.47 -12.87 10.38
CA ARG A 3 -21.11 -12.77 10.97
C ARG A 3 -20.01 -13.24 10.03
N ALA A 4 -20.13 -12.92 8.75
CA ALA A 4 -19.13 -13.23 7.72
C ALA A 4 -18.46 -11.99 7.11
N ASN A 5 -18.59 -10.81 7.76
CA ASN A 5 -17.77 -9.66 7.43
C ASN A 5 -16.82 -9.45 8.62
N ARG A 6 -15.50 -9.67 8.44
CA ARG A 6 -14.48 -9.28 9.42
C ARG A 6 -13.78 -8.00 8.91
N PRO A 7 -14.46 -6.84 8.89
CA PRO A 7 -13.87 -5.58 8.41
C PRO A 7 -12.63 -5.17 9.22
N TRP A 8 -12.52 -5.66 10.46
CA TRP A 8 -11.41 -5.42 11.37
C TRP A 8 -10.06 -5.99 10.90
N ARG A 9 -10.03 -6.96 9.97
CA ARG A 9 -8.76 -7.48 9.40
C ARG A 9 -8.11 -6.52 8.40
N LEU A 10 -8.89 -5.61 7.80
CA LEU A 10 -8.41 -4.65 6.80
C LEU A 10 -7.80 -3.40 7.42
N VAL A 11 -8.25 -3.03 8.62
CA VAL A 11 -7.83 -1.79 9.30
C VAL A 11 -6.31 -1.76 9.57
N PRO A 12 -5.67 -2.84 10.10
CA PRO A 12 -4.24 -2.81 10.37
C PRO A 12 -3.40 -2.71 9.08
N GLY A 13 -3.77 -3.43 8.02
CA GLY A 13 -3.07 -3.40 6.74
C GLY A 13 -3.14 -2.01 6.08
N LEU A 14 -4.33 -1.40 6.09
CA LEU A 14 -4.53 -0.05 5.57
C LEU A 14 -3.76 1.00 6.38
N SER A 15 -3.74 0.91 7.72
CA SER A 15 -2.98 1.82 8.56
C SER A 15 -1.46 1.75 8.32
N LYS A 16 -0.89 0.55 8.20
CA LYS A 16 0.52 0.36 7.84
C LYS A 16 0.83 0.89 6.45
N ALA A 17 -0.03 0.58 5.48
CA ALA A 17 0.11 1.09 4.12
C ALA A 17 0.08 2.61 4.06
N LEU A 18 -0.81 3.25 4.82
CA LEU A 18 -0.90 4.71 4.91
C LEU A 18 0.34 5.31 5.57
N ALA A 19 0.83 4.72 6.66
CA ALA A 19 2.05 5.19 7.33
C ALA A 19 3.26 5.12 6.39
N ALA A 20 3.44 3.98 5.71
CA ALA A 20 4.50 3.81 4.72
C ALA A 20 4.33 4.76 3.51
N ALA A 21 3.09 5.01 3.06
CA ALA A 21 2.82 5.95 1.98
C ALA A 21 3.17 7.39 2.39
N LEU A 22 2.80 7.80 3.60
CA LEU A 22 3.14 9.13 4.13
C LEU A 22 4.65 9.32 4.25
N ALA A 23 5.36 8.31 4.78
CA ALA A 23 6.82 8.34 4.86
C ALA A 23 7.46 8.45 3.46
N THR A 24 6.99 7.64 2.51
CA THR A 24 7.45 7.68 1.12
C THR A 24 7.16 9.04 0.48
N GLY A 25 5.96 9.59 0.69
CA GLY A 25 5.55 10.89 0.16
C GLY A 25 6.39 12.05 0.72
N ALA A 26 6.70 12.03 2.01
CA ALA A 26 7.57 13.03 2.63
C ALA A 26 8.98 13.00 2.02
N VAL A 27 9.57 11.81 1.87
CA VAL A 27 10.91 11.65 1.26
C VAL A 27 10.90 12.03 -0.22
N ALA A 28 9.88 11.64 -0.97
CA ALA A 28 9.75 11.96 -2.39
C ALA A 28 9.55 13.47 -2.63
N THR A 29 8.78 14.15 -1.77
CA THR A 29 8.52 15.59 -1.90
C THR A 29 9.78 16.43 -1.73
N VAL A 30 10.79 15.97 -0.98
CA VAL A 30 12.05 16.73 -0.81
C VAL A 30 13.13 16.35 -1.81
N ASN A 31 12.85 15.40 -2.71
CA ASN A 31 13.84 14.89 -3.65
C ASN A 31 13.81 15.68 -4.97
N SER A 32 14.91 16.36 -5.29
CA SER A 32 15.05 17.13 -6.53
C SER A 32 14.89 16.30 -7.80
N THR A 33 15.25 15.01 -7.77
CA THR A 33 15.06 14.11 -8.92
C THR A 33 13.56 13.90 -9.20
N ILE A 34 12.74 13.82 -8.15
CA ILE A 34 11.28 13.71 -8.29
C ILE A 34 10.70 14.99 -8.91
N TRP A 35 11.25 16.15 -8.54
CA TRP A 35 10.82 17.43 -9.09
C TRP A 35 11.14 17.52 -10.59
N SER A 36 12.35 17.15 -11.00
CA SER A 36 12.72 17.12 -12.42
C SER A 36 11.90 16.11 -13.22
N LEU A 37 11.61 14.94 -12.67
CA LEU A 37 10.75 13.95 -13.34
C LEU A 37 9.33 14.47 -13.54
N ALA A 38 8.78 15.20 -12.55
CA ALA A 38 7.43 15.73 -12.61
C ALA A 38 7.23 16.71 -13.77
N GLU A 39 8.23 17.50 -14.15
CA GLU A 39 8.13 18.41 -15.30
C GLU A 39 7.92 17.70 -16.63
N TYR A 40 8.46 16.49 -16.77
CA TYR A 40 8.33 15.70 -17.99
C TYR A 40 7.07 14.83 -18.02
N LEU A 41 6.23 14.90 -16.98
CA LEU A 41 4.99 14.14 -16.90
C LEU A 41 3.83 14.94 -17.49
N SER A 42 3.32 14.44 -18.61
CA SER A 42 2.04 14.89 -19.16
C SER A 42 0.86 14.26 -18.42
N ALA A 43 -0.31 14.89 -18.50
CA ALA A 43 -1.54 14.40 -17.86
C ALA A 43 -1.87 12.91 -18.15
N PRO A 44 -1.70 12.37 -19.38
CA PRO A 44 -1.92 10.94 -19.62
C PRO A 44 -0.99 10.02 -18.81
N ARG A 45 0.28 10.42 -18.61
CA ARG A 45 1.24 9.64 -17.82
C ARG A 45 0.85 9.64 -16.34
N LEU A 46 0.36 10.77 -15.82
CA LEU A 46 -0.17 10.85 -14.45
C LEU A 46 -1.39 9.96 -14.25
N VAL A 47 -2.31 9.92 -15.22
CA VAL A 47 -3.47 9.01 -15.15
C VAL A 47 -3.01 7.55 -15.11
N ILE A 48 -2.06 7.16 -15.95
CA ILE A 48 -1.49 5.80 -15.93
C ILE A 48 -0.83 5.51 -14.58
N ALA A 49 -0.05 6.44 -14.03
CA ALA A 49 0.58 6.30 -12.72
C ALA A 49 -0.45 6.16 -11.59
N THR A 50 -1.57 6.88 -11.68
CA THR A 50 -2.70 6.80 -10.73
C THR A 50 -3.34 5.41 -10.78
N VAL A 51 -3.75 4.99 -11.97
CA VAL A 51 -4.41 3.70 -12.17
C VAL A 51 -3.49 2.55 -11.76
N GLY A 52 -2.21 2.62 -12.15
CA GLY A 52 -1.20 1.64 -11.78
C GLY A 52 -0.95 1.57 -10.27
N SER A 53 -0.77 2.72 -9.60
CA SER A 53 -0.52 2.76 -8.16
C SER A 53 -1.72 2.32 -7.33
N VAL A 54 -2.93 2.78 -7.67
CA VAL A 54 -4.17 2.36 -7.01
C VAL A 54 -4.43 0.87 -7.24
N GLY A 55 -4.27 0.38 -8.47
CA GLY A 55 -4.41 -1.04 -8.79
C GLY A 55 -3.42 -1.91 -8.03
N LEU A 56 -2.17 -1.47 -7.92
CA LEU A 56 -1.12 -2.16 -7.16
C LEU A 56 -1.46 -2.19 -5.67
N MET A 57 -1.89 -1.08 -5.08
CA MET A 57 -2.30 -1.03 -3.67
C MET A 57 -3.51 -1.93 -3.38
N ILE A 58 -4.54 -1.89 -4.23
CA ILE A 58 -5.72 -2.76 -4.08
C ILE A 58 -5.29 -4.22 -4.19
N GLY A 59 -4.50 -4.57 -5.21
CA GLY A 59 -3.99 -5.92 -5.40
C GLY A 59 -3.16 -6.38 -4.20
N TRP A 60 -2.30 -5.51 -3.67
CA TRP A 60 -1.48 -5.78 -2.49
C TRP A 60 -2.33 -6.08 -1.26
N LEU A 61 -3.30 -5.22 -0.93
CA LEU A 61 -4.19 -5.42 0.21
C LEU A 61 -5.06 -6.67 0.07
N ILE A 62 -5.46 -7.05 -1.15
CA ILE A 62 -6.23 -8.29 -1.38
C ILE A 62 -5.36 -9.52 -1.08
N ILE A 63 -4.10 -9.51 -1.52
CA ILE A 63 -3.16 -10.60 -1.28
C ILE A 63 -2.82 -10.69 0.21
N ASP A 64 -2.43 -9.56 0.81
CA ASP A 64 -1.99 -9.48 2.21
C ASP A 64 -3.11 -9.80 3.22
N ALA A 65 -4.34 -9.35 2.95
CA ALA A 65 -5.48 -9.63 3.82
C ALA A 65 -6.11 -11.02 3.62
N GLU A 66 -5.53 -11.88 2.74
CA GLU A 66 -6.07 -13.20 2.34
C GLU A 66 -7.56 -13.15 1.96
N LEU A 67 -8.01 -12.04 1.38
CA LEU A 67 -9.42 -11.81 1.08
C LEU A 67 -9.96 -12.74 0.00
N TRP A 68 -9.07 -13.46 -0.70
CA TRP A 68 -9.43 -14.50 -1.63
C TRP A 68 -9.89 -15.77 -0.89
N HIS A 69 -11.14 -15.76 -0.40
CA HIS A 69 -11.81 -17.00 0.00
C HIS A 69 -11.94 -17.91 -1.22
N ARG A 70 -10.97 -18.81 -1.39
CA ARG A 70 -11.03 -19.92 -2.34
C ARG A 70 -11.94 -20.97 -1.69
N SER A 71 -13.24 -20.89 -1.98
CA SER A 71 -14.22 -21.87 -1.50
C SER A 71 -13.75 -23.26 -1.92
N THR A 72 -13.35 -24.08 -0.96
CA THR A 72 -13.00 -25.50 -1.11
C THR A 72 -14.20 -26.37 -1.50
N GLU A 73 -15.41 -25.78 -1.57
CA GLU A 73 -16.64 -26.48 -1.90
C GLU A 73 -16.97 -26.46 -3.40
N VAL A 74 -17.35 -27.64 -3.89
CA VAL A 74 -17.40 -28.02 -5.31
C VAL A 74 -18.57 -27.36 -6.09
N SER A 75 -19.55 -26.75 -5.43
CA SER A 75 -20.79 -26.23 -6.06
C SER A 75 -20.63 -24.86 -6.75
N ALA A 76 -21.23 -24.72 -7.95
CA ALA A 76 -21.18 -23.50 -8.75
C ALA A 76 -21.89 -22.30 -8.09
N GLU A 77 -22.96 -22.54 -7.32
CA GLU A 77 -23.73 -21.50 -6.63
C GLU A 77 -22.97 -20.89 -5.44
N ALA A 78 -22.19 -21.71 -4.72
CA ALA A 78 -21.31 -21.26 -3.64
C ALA A 78 -20.19 -20.35 -4.17
N ARG A 79 -19.59 -20.70 -5.33
CA ARG A 79 -18.62 -19.85 -6.02
C ARG A 79 -19.22 -18.51 -6.48
N GLN A 80 -20.47 -18.51 -6.94
CA GLN A 80 -21.13 -17.28 -7.40
C GLN A 80 -21.46 -16.33 -6.24
N ARG A 81 -21.94 -16.86 -5.11
CA ARG A 81 -22.10 -16.06 -3.88
C ARG A 81 -20.77 -15.53 -3.36
N ALA A 82 -19.72 -16.36 -3.32
CA ALA A 82 -18.38 -15.91 -2.91
C ALA A 82 -17.84 -14.78 -3.80
N ARG A 83 -18.07 -14.84 -5.12
CA ARG A 83 -17.69 -13.77 -6.05
C ARG A 83 -18.42 -12.45 -5.78
N LEU A 84 -19.72 -12.49 -5.52
CA LEU A 84 -20.51 -11.29 -5.21
C LEU A 84 -20.06 -10.63 -3.90
N TYR A 85 -19.79 -11.43 -2.87
CA TYR A 85 -19.23 -10.91 -1.61
C TYR A 85 -17.84 -10.33 -1.78
N ASN A 86 -16.95 -11.00 -2.52
CA ASN A 86 -15.61 -10.50 -2.80
C ASN A 86 -15.66 -9.20 -3.63
N ALA A 87 -16.60 -9.07 -4.58
CA ALA A 87 -16.79 -7.84 -5.34
C ALA A 87 -17.17 -6.65 -4.43
N SER A 88 -18.08 -6.86 -3.48
CA SER A 88 -18.46 -5.83 -2.49
C SER A 88 -17.28 -5.43 -1.59
N THR A 89 -16.44 -6.38 -1.19
CA THR A 89 -15.23 -6.10 -0.40
C THR A 89 -14.22 -5.30 -1.23
N VAL A 90 -13.95 -5.72 -2.46
CA VAL A 90 -13.03 -5.02 -3.36
C VAL A 90 -13.52 -3.61 -3.64
N MET A 91 -14.83 -3.41 -3.83
CA MET A 91 -15.41 -2.08 -4.02
C MET A 91 -15.21 -1.20 -2.78
N THR A 92 -15.46 -1.74 -1.59
CA THR A 92 -15.29 -1.01 -0.32
C THR A 92 -13.82 -0.64 -0.07
N VAL A 93 -12.91 -1.58 -0.27
CA VAL A 93 -11.45 -1.35 -0.17
C VAL A 93 -10.99 -0.35 -1.21
N GLY A 94 -11.46 -0.48 -2.46
CA GLY A 94 -11.14 0.44 -3.55
C GLY A 94 -11.56 1.88 -3.22
N ILE A 95 -12.76 2.08 -2.66
CA ILE A 95 -13.20 3.40 -2.19
C ILE A 95 -12.25 3.92 -1.10
N GLY A 96 -11.88 3.09 -0.12
CA GLY A 96 -10.93 3.47 0.92
C GLY A 96 -9.57 3.90 0.37
N VAL A 97 -9.01 3.12 -0.57
CA VAL A 97 -7.73 3.44 -1.23
C VAL A 97 -7.83 4.75 -2.02
N LEU A 98 -8.92 4.98 -2.74
CA LEU A 98 -9.12 6.23 -3.49
C LEU A 98 -9.22 7.45 -2.55
N VAL A 99 -9.88 7.31 -1.41
CA VAL A 99 -9.94 8.37 -0.38
C VAL A 99 -8.54 8.64 0.19
N CYS A 100 -7.79 7.60 0.54
CA CYS A 100 -6.40 7.75 1.00
C CYS A 100 -5.52 8.42 -0.06
N TYR A 101 -5.65 8.02 -1.33
CA TYR A 101 -4.93 8.61 -2.46
C TYR A 101 -5.24 10.10 -2.61
N GLY A 102 -6.52 10.48 -2.55
CA GLY A 102 -6.93 11.89 -2.55
C GLY A 102 -6.35 12.67 -1.37
N GLY A 103 -6.33 12.07 -0.18
CA GLY A 103 -5.68 12.63 1.00
C GLY A 103 -4.18 12.87 0.79
N LEU A 104 -3.47 11.91 0.20
CA LEU A 104 -2.05 12.05 -0.15
C LEU A 104 -1.82 13.20 -1.14
N ILE A 105 -2.67 13.34 -2.16
CA ILE A 105 -2.59 14.50 -3.08
C ILE A 105 -2.72 15.81 -2.31
N VAL A 106 -3.72 15.94 -1.43
CA VAL A 106 -3.96 17.17 -0.66
C VAL A 106 -2.78 17.46 0.27
N ILE A 107 -2.28 16.47 1.00
CA ILE A 107 -1.14 16.62 1.90
C ILE A 107 0.10 17.05 1.11
N ASN A 108 0.40 16.38 -0.01
CA ASN A 108 1.54 16.72 -0.85
C ASN A 108 1.41 18.11 -1.47
N LEU A 109 0.18 18.55 -1.82
CA LEU A 109 -0.07 19.89 -2.33
C LEU A 109 0.18 20.95 -1.26
N VAL A 110 -0.33 20.74 -0.05
CA VAL A 110 -0.06 21.63 1.09
C VAL A 110 1.45 21.70 1.38
N TRP A 111 2.12 20.55 1.36
CA TRP A 111 3.57 20.46 1.53
C TRP A 111 4.33 21.21 0.44
N ALA A 112 3.96 21.01 -0.82
CA ALA A 112 4.56 21.69 -1.95
C ALA A 112 4.36 23.21 -1.83
N LEU A 113 3.16 23.68 -1.50
CA LEU A 113 2.89 25.10 -1.27
C LEU A 113 3.67 25.69 -0.08
N PHE A 114 3.92 24.90 0.96
CA PHE A 114 4.64 25.36 2.16
C PHE A 114 6.16 25.37 2.00
N ILE A 115 6.73 24.33 1.38
CA ILE A 115 8.18 24.14 1.21
C ILE A 115 8.72 24.89 0.00
N ILE A 116 7.97 24.86 -1.11
CA ILE A 116 8.42 25.41 -2.37
C ILE A 116 8.05 26.89 -2.40
N ASN A 117 8.94 27.71 -1.81
CA ASN A 117 8.98 29.13 -2.10
C ASN A 117 9.38 29.30 -3.57
N GLY A 118 8.76 30.24 -4.29
CA GLY A 118 8.82 30.26 -5.76
C GLY A 118 10.25 30.32 -6.34
N GLU A 119 11.19 30.83 -5.55
CA GLU A 119 12.61 30.94 -5.89
C GLU A 119 13.37 29.59 -5.83
N VAL A 120 12.97 28.67 -4.95
CA VAL A 120 13.63 27.36 -4.80
C VAL A 120 13.23 26.40 -5.93
N PHE A 121 11.98 26.46 -6.39
CA PHE A 121 11.59 25.72 -7.61
C PHE A 121 12.19 26.35 -8.85
N ALA A 122 12.17 27.67 -8.99
CA ALA A 122 12.70 28.32 -10.18
C ALA A 122 14.22 28.07 -10.34
N SER A 123 14.96 27.99 -9.23
CA SER A 123 16.37 27.57 -9.24
C SER A 123 16.55 26.07 -9.52
N VAL A 124 15.61 25.26 -9.04
CA VAL A 124 15.29 23.88 -9.41
C VAL A 124 15.32 23.57 -10.91
N THR A 125 14.32 24.17 -11.54
CA THR A 125 13.64 23.65 -12.72
C THR A 125 13.57 24.69 -13.85
N ARG A 126 14.10 25.90 -13.63
CA ARG A 126 14.28 26.97 -14.63
C ARG A 126 13.02 27.44 -15.37
N SER A 127 11.84 27.09 -14.87
CA SER A 127 10.54 27.51 -15.40
C SER A 127 9.76 28.31 -14.35
N PRO A 128 9.01 29.35 -14.73
CA PRO A 128 8.15 30.06 -13.79
C PRO A 128 7.07 29.12 -13.25
N LEU A 129 6.87 29.10 -11.94
CA LEU A 129 5.83 28.29 -11.31
C LEU A 129 4.44 28.72 -11.75
N GLN A 130 3.73 27.82 -12.39
CA GLN A 130 2.28 27.92 -12.55
C GLN A 130 1.64 26.98 -11.53
N ALA A 131 0.34 27.15 -11.29
CA ALA A 131 -0.39 26.28 -10.36
C ALA A 131 -0.43 24.82 -10.83
N ALA A 132 -0.22 24.58 -12.13
CA ALA A 132 -0.25 23.26 -12.76
C ALA A 132 0.95 22.38 -12.36
N GLU A 133 2.13 22.96 -12.17
CA GLU A 133 3.35 22.23 -11.80
C GLU A 133 3.26 21.74 -10.35
N TYR A 134 2.70 22.54 -9.44
CA TYR A 134 2.39 22.12 -8.07
C TYR A 134 1.44 20.93 -8.04
N LEU A 135 0.39 20.98 -8.85
CA LEU A 135 -0.59 19.89 -8.94
C LEU A 135 0.05 18.63 -9.54
N THR A 136 0.82 18.78 -10.61
CA THR A 136 1.53 17.68 -11.30
C THR A 136 2.50 16.98 -10.37
N LEU A 137 3.31 17.75 -9.63
CA LEU A 137 4.23 17.22 -8.63
C LEU A 137 3.49 16.48 -7.52
N SER A 138 2.47 17.11 -6.93
CA SER A 138 1.70 16.53 -5.82
C SER A 138 1.01 15.23 -6.22
N TRP A 139 0.48 15.20 -7.44
CA TRP A 139 -0.14 14.02 -8.03
C TRP A 139 0.88 12.91 -8.29
N PHE A 140 2.04 13.25 -8.87
CA PHE A 140 3.10 12.28 -9.08
C PHE A 140 3.61 11.69 -7.76
N VAL A 141 3.91 12.54 -6.78
CA VAL A 141 4.35 12.11 -5.44
C VAL A 141 3.30 11.23 -4.79
N ALA A 142 2.01 11.55 -4.87
CA ALA A 142 0.95 10.71 -4.33
C ALA A 142 0.93 9.31 -4.97
N SER A 143 1.24 9.21 -6.27
CA SER A 143 1.35 7.93 -6.97
C SER A 143 2.56 7.11 -6.46
N VAL A 144 3.72 7.74 -6.32
CA VAL A 144 4.93 7.09 -5.77
C VAL A 144 4.71 6.66 -4.31
N ALA A 145 4.14 7.55 -3.50
CA ALA A 145 3.76 7.29 -2.12
C ALA A 145 2.81 6.09 -2.01
N THR A 146 1.82 5.99 -2.90
CA THR A 146 0.88 4.87 -2.90
C THR A 146 1.58 3.55 -3.21
N VAL A 147 2.53 3.53 -4.15
CA VAL A 147 3.35 2.34 -4.41
C VAL A 147 4.20 1.99 -3.19
N GLY A 148 4.87 2.97 -2.59
CA GLY A 148 5.65 2.78 -1.36
C GLY A 148 4.81 2.29 -0.17
N GLY A 149 3.57 2.78 -0.06
CA GLY A 149 2.62 2.33 0.96
C GLY A 149 2.22 0.87 0.79
N ALA A 150 1.95 0.46 -0.44
CA ALA A 150 1.64 -0.93 -0.73
C ALA A 150 2.81 -1.82 -0.32
N LEU A 151 4.01 -1.55 -0.83
CA LEU A 151 5.20 -2.33 -0.52
C LEU A 151 5.57 -2.31 0.98
N GLY A 152 5.50 -1.14 1.62
CA GLY A 152 5.85 -0.97 3.03
C GLY A 152 4.91 -1.71 3.97
N SER A 153 3.63 -1.85 3.59
CA SER A 153 2.64 -2.56 4.42
C SER A 153 2.98 -4.05 4.63
N GLY A 154 3.66 -4.70 3.67
CA GLY A 154 4.09 -6.10 3.83
C GLY A 154 5.44 -6.27 4.54
N LEU A 155 6.32 -5.26 4.48
CA LEU A 155 7.62 -5.29 5.16
C LEU A 155 7.49 -5.13 6.69
N GLU A 156 6.42 -4.49 7.16
CA GLU A 156 6.11 -4.30 8.57
C GLU A 156 5.20 -5.42 9.13
N SER A 157 5.27 -6.62 8.57
CA SER A 157 4.61 -7.78 9.17
C SER A 157 5.42 -8.29 10.36
N ASP A 158 4.74 -8.70 11.43
CA ASP A 158 5.34 -9.29 12.64
C ASP A 158 6.31 -10.44 12.32
N GLU A 159 6.15 -11.11 11.17
CA GLU A 159 7.03 -12.14 10.65
C GLU A 159 8.39 -11.60 10.19
N ALA A 160 8.45 -10.41 9.58
CA ALA A 160 9.70 -9.79 9.15
C ALA A 160 10.49 -9.24 10.35
N ILE A 161 9.77 -8.65 11.33
CA ILE A 161 10.36 -8.25 12.61
C ILE A 161 10.78 -9.50 13.41
N ARG A 162 9.99 -10.58 13.43
CA ARG A 162 10.40 -11.85 14.06
C ARG A 162 11.52 -12.55 13.32
N ALA A 163 11.60 -12.53 12.00
CA ALA A 163 12.72 -13.11 11.26
C ALA A 163 14.01 -12.30 11.47
N ALA A 164 13.89 -10.98 11.66
CA ALA A 164 15.01 -10.10 11.98
C ALA A 164 15.44 -10.17 13.46
N ALA A 165 14.50 -10.35 14.40
CA ALA A 165 14.76 -10.41 15.84
C ALA A 165 15.01 -11.84 16.36
N TYR A 166 14.33 -12.83 15.80
CA TYR A 166 14.51 -14.26 16.04
C TYR A 166 15.13 -14.93 14.82
N SER A 167 16.46 -14.85 14.76
CA SER A 167 17.26 -15.57 13.78
C SER A 167 17.25 -17.07 14.10
N LYS A 168 16.77 -17.90 13.15
CA LYS A 168 16.90 -19.37 12.96
C LYS A 168 16.83 -20.35 14.16
N ARG A 169 17.45 -20.04 15.30
CA ARG A 169 17.60 -20.87 16.50
C ARG A 169 16.28 -21.15 17.22
N GLU A 170 15.32 -20.23 17.17
CA GLU A 170 14.00 -20.45 17.78
C GLU A 170 13.12 -21.38 16.92
N GLN A 171 13.27 -21.34 15.59
CA GLN A 171 12.66 -22.32 14.68
C GLN A 171 13.25 -23.72 14.88
N GLU A 172 14.56 -23.83 15.11
CA GLU A 172 15.20 -25.10 15.46
C GLU A 172 14.71 -25.63 16.82
N ARG A 173 14.48 -24.76 17.81
CA ARG A 173 13.93 -25.16 19.12
C ARG A 173 12.53 -25.75 19.03
N LEU A 174 11.67 -25.16 18.19
CA LEU A 174 10.32 -25.67 17.94
C LEU A 174 10.34 -27.00 17.17
N HIS A 175 11.26 -27.18 16.23
CA HIS A 175 11.42 -28.44 15.51
C HIS A 175 11.93 -29.57 16.43
N MET A 176 12.88 -29.26 17.32
CA MET A 176 13.38 -30.23 18.31
C MET A 176 12.31 -30.65 19.32
N LEU A 177 11.45 -29.72 19.76
CA LEU A 177 10.33 -30.04 20.66
C LEU A 177 9.25 -30.90 19.99
N GLN A 178 9.11 -30.78 18.66
CA GLN A 178 8.12 -31.52 17.88
C GLN A 178 8.61 -32.94 17.54
N ASP A 179 9.92 -33.13 17.33
CA ASP A 179 10.54 -34.46 17.20
C ASP A 179 10.55 -35.23 18.54
N ASP A 180 10.81 -34.55 19.67
CA ASP A 180 10.81 -35.17 21.01
C ASP A 180 9.41 -35.66 21.45
N HIS A 181 8.34 -34.98 21.00
CA HIS A 181 6.96 -35.44 21.20
C HIS A 181 6.51 -36.55 20.23
N GLY A 182 7.19 -36.70 19.09
CA GLY A 182 6.93 -37.79 18.14
C GLY A 182 7.43 -39.15 18.63
N ASP A 183 8.57 -39.15 19.33
CA ASP A 183 9.18 -40.39 19.86
C ASP A 183 8.51 -40.91 21.13
N GLN A 184 7.87 -40.06 21.94
CA GLN A 184 7.12 -40.50 23.13
C GLN A 184 5.78 -41.20 22.83
N LEU A 185 5.27 -41.12 21.60
CA LEU A 185 4.00 -41.76 21.20
C LEU A 185 4.20 -43.14 20.56
N VAL A 186 5.45 -43.60 20.38
CA VAL A 186 5.79 -44.84 19.63
C VAL A 186 6.35 -45.95 20.53
N THR A 187 6.55 -45.72 21.84
CA THR A 187 6.92 -46.75 22.83
C THR A 187 5.76 -47.13 23.73
#